data_AF-A0AAE0KE27-F1
#
_entry.id   AF-A0AAE0KE27-F1
#
_cell.length_a   1.000
_cell.length_b   1.000
_cell.length_c   1.000
_cell.angle_alpha   90.00
_cell.angle_beta   90.00
_cell.angle_gamma   90.00
#
_symmetry.space_group_name_H-M   'P 1'
#
loop_
_entity.id
_entity.type
_entity.pdbx_description
1 polymer ?
#
loop_
_entity_poly.entity_id
_entity_poly.type
_entity_poly.pdbx_seq_one_letter_code
_entity_poly.pdbx_strand_id
1 'polypeptide(L)'
;MEFDPAKQPVRLASWDTSHSQRIWAGQWPARNDWKEGDIAFLKPAAAFTEQERDMLMRPTAGRRRRDTIPEKATDHPVIILRRLSEKSTHVMVATVSVYRCSDATGYTPPWKQEFHRHKLPEDFRAFDGCERSSTEYEPLYLQHGCHMPKPRASWVYIHIWAVPLTVISGFNKARHLLRKGCAEN
;
A
#
# COMPACT_ATOMS: atom_id res chain seq x y z
N MET A 1 9.85 2.94 28.05
CA MET A 1 10.41 3.37 26.76
C MET A 1 9.28 3.19 25.75
N GLU A 2 8.59 4.27 25.43
CA GLU A 2 7.33 4.28 24.68
C GLU A 2 7.66 4.43 23.18
N PHE A 3 7.22 3.48 22.37
CA PHE A 3 7.46 3.48 20.92
C PHE A 3 6.43 4.40 20.26
N ASP A 4 6.85 5.59 19.85
CA ASP A 4 6.04 6.57 19.11
C ASP A 4 6.36 6.46 17.60
N PRO A 5 5.53 5.75 16.80
CA PRO A 5 5.77 5.56 15.38
C PRO A 5 5.60 6.85 14.55
N ALA A 6 5.12 7.96 15.14
CA ALA A 6 4.87 9.22 14.45
C ALA A 6 6.07 10.17 14.43
N LYS A 7 7.14 9.89 15.19
CA LYS A 7 8.25 10.85 15.41
C LYS A 7 9.60 10.48 14.80
N GLN A 8 9.70 9.36 14.08
CA GLN A 8 10.90 9.10 13.29
C GLN A 8 10.67 9.50 11.84
N PRO A 9 11.53 10.35 11.24
CA PRO A 9 11.60 10.39 9.80
C PRO A 9 11.96 8.98 9.37
N VAL A 10 11.07 8.30 8.67
CA VAL A 10 11.47 7.14 7.88
C VAL A 10 12.43 7.70 6.83
N ARG A 11 13.71 7.80 7.18
CA ARG A 11 14.79 7.85 6.20
C ARG A 11 14.77 6.47 5.57
N LEU A 12 13.86 6.34 4.61
CA LEU A 12 13.77 5.28 3.65
C LEU A 12 15.21 5.05 3.16
N ALA A 13 15.85 3.99 3.68
CA ALA A 13 17.27 3.70 3.51
C ALA A 13 17.65 3.77 2.02
N SER A 14 18.88 4.22 1.73
CA SER A 14 19.42 4.33 0.37
C SER A 14 18.93 3.20 -0.55
N TRP A 15 18.10 3.56 -1.52
CA TRP A 15 17.33 2.63 -2.35
C TRP A 15 18.20 2.09 -3.48
N ASP A 16 18.26 0.76 -3.59
CA ASP A 16 18.80 0.10 -4.78
C ASP A 16 17.86 0.35 -5.96
N THR A 17 18.30 1.23 -6.88
CA THR A 17 17.51 1.67 -8.03
C THR A 17 17.12 0.50 -8.95
N SER A 18 17.96 -0.54 -9.01
CA SER A 18 17.76 -1.71 -9.89
C SER A 18 16.60 -2.61 -9.45
N HIS A 19 16.31 -2.66 -8.15
CA HIS A 19 15.25 -3.51 -7.58
C HIS A 19 13.88 -3.01 -8.02
N SER A 20 13.61 -1.73 -7.80
CA SER A 20 12.31 -1.15 -8.12
C SER A 20 12.05 -1.14 -9.63
N GLN A 21 13.06 -0.84 -10.46
CA GLN A 21 12.91 -0.90 -11.92
C GLN A 21 12.42 -2.27 -12.41
N ARG A 22 12.87 -3.37 -11.79
CA ARG A 22 12.39 -4.73 -12.10
C ARG A 22 10.92 -4.90 -11.77
N ILE A 23 10.48 -4.45 -10.58
CA ILE A 23 9.08 -4.48 -10.14
C ILE A 23 8.19 -3.78 -11.18
N TRP A 24 8.58 -2.59 -11.62
CA TRP A 24 7.81 -1.81 -12.60
C TRP A 24 7.85 -2.36 -14.03
N ALA A 25 8.93 -3.04 -14.41
CA ALA A 25 9.00 -3.83 -15.64
C ALA A 25 8.12 -5.10 -15.62
N GLY A 26 7.41 -5.36 -14.51
CA GLY A 26 6.59 -6.55 -14.31
C GLY A 26 7.40 -7.79 -13.95
N GLN A 27 8.68 -7.63 -13.60
CA GLN A 27 9.51 -8.65 -12.99
C GLN A 27 9.39 -8.53 -11.47
N TRP A 28 8.39 -9.22 -10.93
CA TRP A 28 8.10 -9.17 -9.51
C TRP A 28 9.20 -9.86 -8.69
N PRO A 29 9.51 -9.34 -7.48
CA PRO A 29 10.52 -9.94 -6.63
C PRO A 29 10.12 -11.36 -6.27
N ALA A 30 11.11 -12.23 -6.04
CA ALA A 30 10.81 -13.49 -5.37
C ALA A 30 10.20 -13.19 -3.98
N ARG A 31 9.47 -14.16 -3.41
CA ARG A 31 8.73 -13.97 -2.15
C ARG A 31 9.58 -13.33 -1.03
N ASN A 32 10.88 -13.60 -0.98
CA ASN A 32 11.76 -13.13 0.07
C ASN A 32 12.50 -11.83 -0.27
N ASP A 33 12.26 -11.23 -1.44
CA ASP A 33 13.00 -10.06 -1.92
C ASP A 33 12.24 -8.75 -1.72
N TRP A 34 11.03 -8.80 -1.19
CA TRP A 34 10.24 -7.61 -0.87
C TRP A 34 10.92 -6.74 0.19
N LYS A 35 11.02 -5.44 -0.11
CA LYS A 35 11.69 -4.43 0.72
C LYS A 35 10.69 -3.38 1.23
N GLU A 36 11.13 -2.61 2.21
CA GLU A 36 10.38 -1.44 2.67
C GLU A 36 10.14 -0.48 1.50
N GLY A 37 8.99 0.18 1.51
CA GLY A 37 8.33 1.00 0.49
C GLY A 37 8.10 0.40 -0.91
N ASP A 38 8.38 -0.89 -1.12
CA ASP A 38 7.86 -1.59 -2.30
C ASP A 38 6.31 -1.49 -2.32
N ILE A 39 5.77 -1.26 -3.52
CA ILE A 39 4.33 -1.37 -3.77
C ILE A 39 4.04 -2.78 -4.26
N ALA A 40 3.28 -3.52 -3.46
CA ALA A 40 2.85 -4.88 -3.75
C ALA A 40 1.33 -4.97 -3.81
N PHE A 41 0.79 -6.17 -4.01
CA PHE A 41 -0.63 -6.47 -3.97
C PHE A 41 -0.93 -7.54 -2.93
N LEU A 42 -1.98 -7.34 -2.15
CA LEU A 42 -2.60 -8.46 -1.44
C LEU A 42 -3.28 -9.34 -2.47
N LYS A 43 -2.99 -10.64 -2.47
CA LYS A 43 -3.71 -11.58 -3.35
C LYS A 43 -5.22 -11.51 -3.09
N PRO A 44 -6.09 -11.88 -4.06
CA PRO A 44 -7.53 -11.88 -3.84
C PRO A 44 -7.92 -12.79 -2.67
N ALA A 45 -8.95 -12.42 -1.91
CA ALA A 45 -9.44 -13.24 -0.78
C ALA A 45 -9.78 -14.69 -1.19
N ALA A 46 -10.25 -14.90 -2.42
CA ALA A 46 -10.52 -16.23 -2.97
C ALA A 46 -9.27 -17.12 -3.08
N ALA A 47 -8.07 -16.52 -3.14
CA ALA A 47 -6.79 -17.22 -3.20
C ALA A 47 -6.16 -17.43 -1.80
N PHE A 48 -6.82 -17.00 -0.73
CA PHE A 48 -6.36 -17.26 0.63
C PHE A 48 -6.59 -18.73 0.98
N THR A 49 -5.67 -19.34 1.70
CA THR A 49 -5.91 -20.61 2.38
C THR A 49 -6.88 -20.38 3.55
N GLU A 50 -7.47 -21.45 4.07
CA GLU A 50 -8.32 -21.34 5.25
C GLU A 50 -7.56 -20.76 6.46
N GLN A 51 -6.32 -21.19 6.65
CA GLN A 51 -5.44 -20.67 7.70
C GLN A 51 -5.16 -19.17 7.54
N GLU A 52 -4.94 -18.69 6.32
CA GLU A 52 -4.73 -17.25 6.06
C GLU A 52 -6.02 -16.45 6.31
N ARG A 53 -7.19 -17.00 5.95
CA ARG A 53 -8.48 -16.38 6.27
C ARG A 53 -8.68 -16.26 7.79
N ASP A 54 -8.42 -17.34 8.53
CA ASP A 54 -8.51 -17.35 9.99
C ASP A 54 -7.58 -16.33 10.62
N MET A 55 -6.34 -16.26 10.13
CA MET A 55 -5.32 -15.37 10.67
C MET A 55 -5.55 -13.89 10.35
N LEU A 56 -6.04 -13.58 9.15
CA LEU A 56 -6.04 -12.21 8.62
C LEU A 56 -7.42 -11.59 8.54
N MET A 57 -8.46 -12.37 8.27
CA MET A 57 -9.79 -11.84 7.91
C MET A 57 -10.84 -12.11 9.00
N ARG A 58 -10.74 -13.25 9.69
CA ARG A 58 -11.73 -13.63 10.72
C ARG A 58 -11.41 -12.98 12.07
N PRO A 59 -12.41 -12.41 12.75
CA PRO A 59 -12.24 -12.02 14.15
C PRO A 59 -12.00 -13.28 14.99
N THR A 60 -10.88 -13.34 15.70
CA THR A 60 -10.63 -14.34 16.73
C THR A 60 -10.90 -13.74 18.11
N ALA A 61 -11.10 -14.58 19.13
CA ALA A 61 -11.21 -14.11 20.51
C ALA A 61 -9.99 -13.22 20.86
N GLY A 62 -10.25 -11.96 21.24
CA GLY A 62 -9.22 -10.98 21.57
C GLY A 62 -8.78 -10.04 20.42
N ARG A 63 -9.22 -10.23 19.16
CA ARG A 63 -9.01 -9.25 18.08
C ARG A 63 -10.28 -8.45 17.81
N ARG A 64 -10.15 -7.12 17.67
CA ARG A 64 -11.28 -6.29 17.21
C ARG A 64 -11.45 -6.50 15.72
N ARG A 65 -12.68 -6.36 15.21
CA ARG A 65 -12.98 -6.43 13.77
C ARG A 65 -12.14 -5.45 12.94
N ARG A 66 -11.74 -4.31 13.53
CA ARG A 66 -10.87 -3.35 12.86
C ARG A 66 -9.45 -3.89 12.63
N ASP A 67 -9.00 -4.85 13.42
CA ASP A 67 -7.66 -5.42 13.35
C ASP A 67 -7.57 -6.54 12.29
N THR A 68 -8.68 -6.86 11.61
CA THR A 68 -8.72 -7.81 10.50
C THR A 68 -8.76 -7.10 9.16
N ILE A 69 -8.19 -7.74 8.15
CA ILE A 69 -8.19 -7.27 6.77
C ILE A 69 -9.60 -7.46 6.21
N PRO A 70 -10.31 -6.39 5.83
CA PRO A 70 -11.59 -6.53 5.16
C PRO A 70 -11.37 -7.15 3.78
N GLU A 71 -12.31 -7.98 3.32
CA GLU A 71 -12.22 -8.62 2.00
C GLU A 71 -11.99 -7.62 0.87
N LYS A 72 -12.64 -6.44 0.95
CA LYS A 72 -12.47 -5.34 -0.01
C LYS A 72 -11.09 -4.68 0.00
N ALA A 73 -10.21 -5.01 0.95
CA ALA A 73 -8.81 -4.59 0.94
C ALA A 73 -7.88 -5.64 0.30
N THR A 74 -8.39 -6.85 0.03
CA THR A 74 -7.67 -7.82 -0.81
C THR A 74 -7.73 -7.41 -2.28
N ASP A 75 -6.78 -7.83 -3.11
CA ASP A 75 -6.66 -7.41 -4.52
C ASP A 75 -6.47 -5.88 -4.72
N HIS A 76 -6.02 -5.20 -3.67
CA HIS A 76 -5.63 -3.79 -3.68
C HIS A 76 -4.11 -3.63 -3.53
N PRO A 77 -3.54 -2.54 -4.09
CA PRO A 77 -2.15 -2.22 -3.87
C PRO A 77 -1.92 -1.92 -2.39
N VAL A 78 -0.77 -2.34 -1.90
CA VAL A 78 -0.27 -2.06 -0.56
C VAL A 78 1.16 -1.57 -0.63
N ILE A 79 1.53 -0.68 0.29
CA ILE A 79 2.93 -0.31 0.51
C ILE A 79 3.49 -1.15 1.65
N ILE A 80 4.69 -1.68 1.48
CA ILE A 80 5.41 -2.37 2.55
C ILE A 80 6.03 -1.30 3.45
N LEU A 81 5.51 -1.14 4.66
CA LEU A 81 6.03 -0.13 5.59
C LEU A 81 7.27 -0.61 6.32
N ARG A 82 7.30 -1.89 6.67
CA ARG A 82 8.39 -2.44 7.47
C ARG A 82 8.58 -3.93 7.24
N ARG A 83 9.84 -4.36 7.24
CA ARG A 83 10.21 -5.77 7.36
C ARG A 83 11.27 -5.91 8.46
N LEU A 84 10.89 -6.56 9.56
CA LEU A 84 11.75 -6.63 10.76
C LEU A 84 13.13 -7.26 10.49
N SER A 85 13.21 -8.17 9.53
CA SER A 85 14.48 -8.73 9.03
C SER A 85 14.29 -9.37 7.66
N GLU A 86 15.37 -9.56 6.91
CA GLU A 86 15.34 -10.30 5.63
C GLU A 86 14.84 -11.74 5.77
N LYS A 87 14.96 -12.33 6.96
CA LYS A 87 14.45 -13.68 7.27
C LYS A 87 13.00 -13.66 7.76
N SER A 88 12.43 -12.49 8.02
CA SER A 88 11.04 -12.37 8.46
C SER A 88 10.11 -12.93 7.41
N THR A 89 9.20 -13.79 7.85
CA THR A 89 8.11 -14.34 7.04
C THR A 89 6.92 -13.39 6.93
N HIS A 90 6.97 -12.26 7.66
CA HIS A 90 5.91 -11.27 7.73
C HIS A 90 6.42 -9.87 7.40
N VAL A 91 5.52 -9.05 6.86
CA VAL A 91 5.72 -7.64 6.57
C VAL A 91 4.57 -6.81 7.12
N MET A 92 4.84 -5.57 7.48
CA MET A 92 3.82 -4.59 7.83
C MET A 92 3.40 -3.84 6.57
N VAL A 93 2.11 -3.79 6.29
CA VAL A 93 1.59 -3.18 5.06
C VAL A 93 0.47 -2.20 5.35
N ALA A 94 0.31 -1.20 4.49
CA ALA A 94 -0.82 -0.29 4.46
C ALA A 94 -1.41 -0.23 3.04
N THR A 95 -2.73 -0.11 2.93
CA THR A 95 -3.38 -0.05 1.60
C THR A 95 -3.12 1.28 0.92
N VAL A 96 -2.82 1.19 -0.38
CA VAL A 96 -2.86 2.31 -1.31
C VAL A 96 -4.19 2.23 -2.07
N SER A 97 -4.90 3.34 -2.16
CA SER A 97 -6.16 3.36 -2.89
C SER A 97 -6.45 4.73 -3.47
N VAL A 98 -7.21 4.70 -4.56
CA VAL A 98 -7.71 5.89 -5.20
C VAL A 98 -9.07 6.31 -4.68
N TYR A 99 -9.72 5.52 -3.81
CA TYR A 99 -10.99 5.88 -3.18
C TYR A 99 -12.05 6.40 -4.18
N ARG A 100 -12.17 5.73 -5.33
CA ARG A 100 -13.06 6.11 -6.45
C ARG A 100 -12.85 7.52 -7.00
N CYS A 101 -11.71 8.13 -6.69
CA CYS A 101 -11.30 9.41 -7.19
C CYS A 101 -11.05 9.34 -8.70
N SER A 102 -11.63 10.31 -9.41
CA SER A 102 -11.60 10.46 -10.86
C SER A 102 -11.89 11.91 -11.26
N ASP A 103 -11.78 12.21 -12.56
CA ASP A 103 -12.19 13.50 -13.12
C ASP A 103 -13.65 13.83 -12.77
N ALA A 104 -14.54 12.84 -12.83
CA ALA A 104 -15.96 13.00 -12.51
C ALA A 104 -16.22 13.40 -11.06
N THR A 105 -15.30 13.07 -10.14
CA THR A 105 -15.40 13.42 -8.72
C THR A 105 -14.52 14.62 -8.36
N GLY A 106 -13.98 15.34 -9.34
CA GLY A 106 -13.13 16.52 -9.14
C GLY A 106 -11.86 16.23 -8.35
N TYR A 107 -11.36 15.00 -8.42
CA TYR A 107 -10.21 14.55 -7.63
C TYR A 107 -10.37 14.62 -6.10
N THR A 108 -11.62 14.59 -5.59
CA THR A 108 -11.92 14.74 -4.15
C THR A 108 -11.20 13.70 -3.27
N PRO A 109 -10.41 14.13 -2.25
CA PRO A 109 -9.70 13.21 -1.35
C PRO A 109 -10.64 12.44 -0.41
N PRO A 110 -10.18 11.33 0.18
CA PRO A 110 -11.03 10.41 0.93
C PRO A 110 -11.76 11.07 2.10
N TRP A 111 -11.09 11.88 2.91
CA TRP A 111 -11.70 12.53 4.10
C TRP A 111 -12.77 13.59 3.76
N LYS A 112 -12.85 14.03 2.49
CA LYS A 112 -13.92 14.91 2.01
C LYS A 112 -15.09 14.16 1.39
N GLN A 113 -15.00 12.84 1.22
CA GLN A 113 -16.06 12.02 0.66
C GLN A 113 -16.99 11.50 1.75
N GLU A 114 -18.30 11.61 1.54
CA GLU A 114 -19.31 11.16 2.51
C GLU A 114 -19.14 9.67 2.91
N PHE A 115 -18.81 8.82 1.94
CA PHE A 115 -18.62 7.37 2.16
C PHE A 115 -17.43 7.05 3.09
N HIS A 116 -16.53 8.01 3.28
CA HIS A 116 -15.31 7.87 4.08
C HIS A 116 -15.27 8.82 5.29
N ARG A 117 -16.41 9.44 5.65
CA ARG A 117 -16.54 10.39 6.78
C ARG A 117 -16.11 9.86 8.15
N HIS A 118 -15.97 8.54 8.29
CA HIS A 118 -15.52 7.88 9.52
C HIS A 118 -13.99 7.76 9.61
N LYS A 119 -13.27 8.13 8.56
CA LYS A 119 -11.81 8.13 8.50
C LYS A 119 -11.32 9.55 8.72
N LEU A 120 -10.30 9.70 9.55
CA LEU A 120 -9.78 11.01 9.87
C LEU A 120 -8.75 11.45 8.80
N PRO A 121 -8.64 12.74 8.48
CA PRO A 121 -7.63 13.23 7.54
C PRO A 121 -6.21 12.77 7.87
N GLU A 122 -5.85 12.75 9.16
CA GLU A 122 -4.56 12.30 9.69
C GLU A 122 -4.28 10.80 9.47
N ASP A 123 -5.30 9.99 9.19
CA ASP A 123 -5.13 8.57 8.85
C ASP A 123 -4.59 8.38 7.43
N PHE A 124 -4.35 9.45 6.67
CA PHE A 124 -3.94 9.38 5.28
C PHE A 124 -2.57 10.02 5.04
N ARG A 125 -1.78 9.34 4.22
CA ARG A 125 -0.59 9.90 3.58
C ARG A 125 -0.83 10.03 2.08
N ALA A 126 -0.43 11.16 1.53
CA ALA A 126 -0.64 11.49 0.12
C ALA A 126 0.66 11.35 -0.67
N PHE A 127 0.58 10.84 -1.89
CA PHE A 127 1.69 10.93 -2.83
C PHE A 127 1.83 12.37 -3.36
N ASP A 128 3.01 12.71 -3.88
CA ASP A 128 3.22 13.99 -4.52
C ASP A 128 2.19 14.25 -5.64
N GLY A 129 1.69 15.50 -5.71
CA GLY A 129 0.61 15.91 -6.60
C GLY A 129 -0.82 15.53 -6.16
N CYS A 130 -1.00 14.78 -5.07
CA CYS A 130 -2.32 14.56 -4.44
C CYS A 130 -2.64 15.67 -3.42
N GLU A 131 -3.93 15.90 -3.15
CA GLU A 131 -4.31 16.73 -2.00
C GLU A 131 -3.81 16.08 -0.70
N ARG A 132 -3.18 16.89 0.17
CA ARG A 132 -2.65 16.48 1.47
C ARG A 132 -3.64 16.84 2.57
N SER A 133 -3.83 15.94 3.52
CA SER A 133 -4.65 16.18 4.72
C SER A 133 -3.96 17.12 5.71
N SER A 134 -2.63 17.12 5.70
CA SER A 134 -1.79 17.96 6.56
C SER A 134 -0.47 18.33 5.87
N THR A 135 0.08 19.48 6.23
CA THR A 135 1.43 19.92 5.85
C THR A 135 2.52 19.33 6.75
N GLU A 136 2.15 18.71 7.87
CA GLU A 136 3.08 18.15 8.87
C GLU A 136 3.95 17.02 8.30
N TYR A 137 3.36 16.17 7.47
CA TYR A 137 4.08 15.05 6.86
C TYR A 137 4.43 15.33 5.41
N GLU A 138 5.70 15.17 5.06
CA GLU A 138 6.16 15.18 3.66
C GLU A 138 5.33 14.23 2.79
N PRO A 139 5.07 14.62 1.52
CA PRO A 139 4.38 13.76 0.58
C PRO A 139 5.22 12.53 0.28
N LEU A 140 4.55 11.46 -0.12
CA LEU A 140 5.19 10.22 -0.54
C LEU A 140 5.67 10.38 -1.97
N TYR A 141 6.91 9.99 -2.23
CA TYR A 141 7.49 10.02 -3.56
C TYR A 141 7.64 8.59 -4.07
N LEU A 142 7.28 8.39 -5.34
CA LEU A 142 7.69 7.19 -6.05
C LEU A 142 9.16 7.33 -6.44
N GLN A 143 9.85 6.20 -6.57
CA GLN A 143 11.20 6.22 -7.11
C GLN A 143 11.20 6.82 -8.53
N HIS A 144 12.30 7.48 -8.91
CA HIS A 144 12.47 8.03 -10.25
C HIS A 144 12.19 6.98 -11.35
N GLY A 145 11.41 7.37 -12.36
CA GLY A 145 10.95 6.49 -13.44
C GLY A 145 9.74 5.60 -13.11
N CYS A 146 9.21 5.67 -11.89
CA CYS A 146 8.05 4.89 -11.45
C CYS A 146 6.78 5.74 -11.47
N HIS A 147 5.66 5.17 -11.93
CA HIS A 147 4.40 5.91 -12.09
C HIS A 147 3.21 5.12 -11.54
N MET A 148 2.45 5.73 -10.65
CA MET A 148 1.11 5.23 -10.30
C MET A 148 0.14 5.49 -11.47
N PRO A 149 -0.80 4.57 -11.76
CA PRO A 149 -1.80 4.79 -12.81
C PRO A 149 -2.64 6.06 -12.62
N LYS A 150 -2.80 6.51 -11.36
CA LYS A 150 -3.52 7.73 -10.99
C LYS A 150 -2.71 8.55 -9.96
N PRO A 151 -1.67 9.27 -10.41
CA PRO A 151 -0.70 9.89 -9.50
C PRO A 151 -1.30 11.04 -8.68
N ARG A 152 -2.34 11.72 -9.20
CA ARG A 152 -3.05 12.83 -8.52
C ARG A 152 -4.18 12.38 -7.59
N ALA A 153 -4.36 11.07 -7.45
CA ALA A 153 -5.55 10.51 -6.83
C ALA A 153 -5.23 9.27 -6.00
N SER A 154 -4.02 9.11 -5.46
CA SER A 154 -3.60 7.93 -4.71
C SER A 154 -3.23 8.31 -3.29
N TRP A 155 -3.90 7.68 -2.32
CA TRP A 155 -3.63 7.88 -0.89
C TRP A 155 -3.31 6.56 -0.21
N VAL A 156 -2.39 6.60 0.74
CA VAL A 156 -2.11 5.51 1.66
C VAL A 156 -2.95 5.74 2.91
N TYR A 157 -3.77 4.75 3.27
CA TYR A 157 -4.49 4.77 4.54
C TYR A 157 -3.67 4.03 5.58
N ILE A 158 -3.26 4.73 6.65
CA ILE A 158 -2.34 4.29 7.71
C ILE A 158 -3.05 3.36 8.70
N HIS A 159 -3.84 2.44 8.15
CA HIS A 159 -4.27 1.24 8.84
C HIS A 159 -3.29 0.14 8.50
N ILE A 160 -2.50 -0.28 9.49
CA ILE A 160 -1.37 -1.17 9.29
C ILE A 160 -1.76 -2.60 9.65
N TRP A 161 -1.48 -3.54 8.75
CA TRP A 161 -1.61 -4.97 9.02
C TRP A 161 -0.26 -5.67 8.94
N ALA A 162 -0.02 -6.60 9.87
CA ALA A 162 1.08 -7.56 9.74
C ALA A 162 0.57 -8.77 8.94
N VAL A 163 1.18 -9.02 7.78
CA VAL A 163 0.75 -10.08 6.87
C VAL A 163 1.92 -11.01 6.52
N PRO A 164 1.68 -12.31 6.34
CA PRO A 164 2.70 -13.21 5.85
C PRO A 164 3.06 -12.86 4.40
N LEU A 165 4.31 -13.08 4.01
CA LEU A 165 4.75 -12.95 2.61
C LEU A 165 3.98 -13.88 1.65
N THR A 166 3.21 -14.83 2.19
CA THR A 166 2.37 -15.75 1.42
C THR A 166 1.16 -15.11 0.77
N VAL A 167 0.72 -13.96 1.29
CA VAL A 167 -0.41 -13.21 0.76
C VAL A 167 0.02 -11.98 -0.05
N ILE A 168 1.33 -11.72 -0.12
CA ILE A 168 1.92 -10.67 -0.95
C ILE A 168 2.17 -11.20 -2.36
N SER A 169 1.79 -10.42 -3.35
CA SER A 169 1.90 -10.75 -4.77
C SER A 169 2.26 -9.53 -5.60
N GLY A 170 2.75 -9.78 -6.81
CA GLY A 170 2.90 -8.75 -7.81
C GLY A 170 1.57 -8.28 -8.40
N PHE A 171 1.57 -7.14 -9.08
CA PHE A 171 0.39 -6.66 -9.79
C PHE A 171 -0.04 -7.65 -10.88
N ASN A 172 -1.26 -8.17 -10.74
CA ASN A 172 -1.86 -9.13 -11.66
C ASN A 172 -3.04 -8.55 -12.46
N LYS A 173 -3.47 -7.30 -12.21
CA LYS A 173 -4.53 -6.64 -12.96
C LYS A 173 -4.02 -6.29 -14.34
N ALA A 174 -4.16 -7.27 -15.22
CA ALA A 174 -3.85 -7.32 -16.63
C ALA A 174 -3.07 -6.11 -17.21
N ARG A 175 -1.87 -6.41 -17.73
CA ARG A 175 -0.88 -5.52 -18.37
C ARG A 175 -1.42 -4.35 -19.21
N HIS A 176 -2.65 -4.42 -19.72
CA HIS A 176 -3.30 -3.33 -20.46
C HIS A 176 -3.61 -2.07 -19.62
N LEU A 177 -3.67 -2.15 -18.28
CA LEU A 177 -3.82 -0.96 -17.43
C LEU A 177 -2.49 -0.23 -17.14
N LEU A 178 -1.35 -0.90 -17.30
CA LEU A 178 0.00 -0.33 -17.11
C LEU A 178 0.64 0.17 -18.42
N ARG A 179 0.12 -0.24 -19.59
CA ARG A 179 0.67 0.11 -20.91
C ARG A 179 0.60 1.60 -21.30
N LYS A 180 0.07 2.47 -20.46
CA LYS A 180 0.08 3.93 -20.71
C LYS A 180 1.24 4.69 -20.03
N GLY A 181 2.19 4.00 -19.38
CA GLY A 181 3.20 4.67 -18.54
C GLY A 181 4.67 4.59 -18.97
N CYS A 182 5.06 3.67 -19.86
CA CYS A 182 6.44 3.60 -20.37
C CYS A 182 6.45 4.03 -21.84
N ALA A 183 6.51 5.33 -22.09
CA ALA A 183 7.10 5.81 -23.34
C ALA A 183 8.59 6.01 -23.06
N GLU A 184 9.40 5.20 -23.72
CA GLU A 184 10.83 5.40 -23.87
C GLU A 184 11.07 6.78 -24.52
N ASN A 185 11.92 7.60 -23.93
CA ASN A 185 12.63 8.70 -24.58
C ASN A 185 14.07 8.71 -24.07
#